data_AF-A0A9P7YE42-F1
#
_entry.id   AF-A0A9P7YE42-F1
#
_cell.length_a   1.000
_cell.length_b   1.000
_cell.length_c   1.000
_cell.angle_alpha   90.00
_cell.angle_beta   90.00
_cell.angle_gamma   90.00
#
_symmetry.space_group_name_H-M   'P 1'
#
loop_
_entity.id
_entity.type
_entity.pdbx_description
1 polymer ?
#
loop_
_entity_poly.entity_id
_entity_poly.type
_entity_poly.pdbx_seq_one_letter_code
_entity_poly.pdbx_strand_id
1 'polypeptide(L)'
;MYHNHEATLLHDKVYALLGMSGISSDDLSKASLLPNYKVEWEELLQRLAKFLLCEKISVNTWSGKEIAVIKSKGCILGMISSVQNIISLDGRQGVDVIFKNISGQLGYREERSAHWTL
;
A
#
# COMPACT_ATOMS: atom_id res chain seq x y z
N MET A 1 -8.05 19.27 5.05
CA MET A 1 -8.23 20.30 4.00
C MET A 1 -7.08 20.29 2.96
N TYR A 2 -6.68 19.12 2.44
CA TYR A 2 -5.60 19.03 1.42
C TYR A 2 -6.11 18.72 -0.01
N HIS A 3 -7.41 18.44 -0.18
CA HIS A 3 -8.00 18.12 -1.48
C HIS A 3 -8.22 19.32 -2.42
N ASN A 4 -8.04 20.56 -1.92
CA ASN A 4 -8.30 21.80 -2.67
C ASN A 4 -7.04 22.47 -3.25
N HIS A 5 -5.85 21.88 -3.12
CA HIS A 5 -4.59 22.48 -3.59
C HIS A 5 -4.20 22.08 -5.03
N GLU A 6 -5.13 21.47 -5.78
CA GLU A 6 -4.94 21.00 -7.16
C GLU A 6 -3.70 20.12 -7.38
N ALA A 7 -3.12 19.57 -6.31
CA ALA A 7 -1.89 18.79 -6.34
C ALA A 7 -0.72 19.49 -7.06
N THR A 8 -0.65 20.83 -6.94
CA THR A 8 0.28 21.67 -7.70
C THR A 8 1.74 21.41 -7.28
N LEU A 9 1.96 21.14 -5.99
CA LEU A 9 3.23 20.68 -5.46
C LEU A 9 3.20 19.16 -5.26
N LEU A 10 4.35 18.51 -5.41
CA LEU A 10 4.46 17.06 -5.15
C LEU A 10 4.09 16.69 -3.71
N HIS A 11 4.34 17.59 -2.77
CA HIS A 11 3.90 17.48 -1.37
C HIS A 11 2.38 17.33 -1.25
N ASP A 12 1.62 18.07 -2.04
CA ASP A 12 0.16 18.04 -1.99
C ASP A 12 -0.36 16.64 -2.35
N LYS A 13 0.29 15.96 -3.30
CA LYS A 13 -0.02 14.56 -3.65
C LYS A 13 0.23 13.62 -2.47
N VAL A 14 1.35 13.79 -1.78
CA VAL A 14 1.71 12.97 -0.61
C VAL A 14 0.78 13.26 0.57
N TYR A 15 0.44 14.52 0.84
CA TYR A 15 -0.50 14.90 1.90
C TYR A 15 -1.96 14.54 1.58
N ALA A 16 -2.35 14.55 0.30
CA ALA A 16 -3.64 14.02 -0.12
C ALA A 16 -3.74 12.52 0.15
N LEU A 17 -2.71 11.73 -0.20
CA LEU A 17 -2.63 10.30 0.12
C LEU A 17 -2.73 10.05 1.63
N LEU A 18 -1.98 10.83 2.41
CA LEU A 18 -2.04 10.78 3.88
C LEU A 18 -3.44 11.10 4.42
N GLY A 19 -4.10 12.13 3.88
CA GLY A 19 -5.46 12.48 4.23
C GLY A 19 -6.50 11.40 3.91
N MET A 20 -6.24 10.57 2.89
CA MET A 20 -7.11 9.44 2.53
C MET A 20 -6.87 8.18 3.36
N SER A 21 -5.69 8.04 3.97
CA SER A 21 -5.33 6.83 4.72
C SER A 21 -6.11 6.63 6.03
N GLY A 22 -6.86 7.64 6.49
CA GLY A 22 -7.64 7.58 7.73
C GLY A 22 -6.79 7.52 9.01
N ILE A 23 -5.48 7.75 8.92
CA ILE A 23 -4.57 7.79 10.09
C ILE A 23 -4.95 8.95 11.00
N SER A 24 -4.99 8.71 12.32
CA SER A 24 -5.21 9.75 13.32
C SER A 24 -4.12 10.83 13.28
N SER A 25 -4.50 12.07 13.60
CA SER A 25 -3.56 13.18 13.72
C SER A 25 -2.44 12.91 14.73
N ASP A 26 -2.73 12.15 15.80
CA ASP A 26 -1.75 11.82 16.82
C ASP A 26 -0.66 10.88 16.28
N ASP A 27 -1.04 9.91 15.45
CA ASP A 27 -0.11 8.97 14.83
C ASP A 27 0.73 9.63 13.74
N LEU A 28 0.13 10.56 12.97
CA LEU A 28 0.87 11.46 12.07
C LEU A 28 1.95 12.25 12.81
N SER A 29 1.62 12.77 13.99
CA SER A 29 2.54 13.61 14.77
C SER A 29 3.76 12.80 15.24
N LYS A 30 3.54 11.59 15.76
CA LYS A 30 4.60 10.67 16.18
C LYS A 30 5.47 10.24 15.01
N ALA A 31 4.88 10.06 13.83
CA ALA A 31 5.59 9.67 12.61
C ALA A 31 6.28 10.83 11.89
N SER A 32 6.20 12.07 12.40
CA SER A 32 6.71 13.27 11.72
C SER A 32 6.16 13.43 10.30
N LEU A 33 4.89 13.07 10.11
CA LEU A 33 4.14 13.15 8.85
C LEU A 33 3.20 14.35 8.80
N LEU A 34 3.23 15.22 9.82
CA LEU A 34 2.48 16.46 9.78
C LEU A 34 2.92 17.36 8.61
N PRO A 35 1.99 18.16 8.06
CA PRO A 35 2.25 19.08 6.97
C PRO A 35 3.43 20.03 7.25
N ASN A 36 4.51 19.89 6.47
CA ASN A 36 5.72 20.68 6.54
C ASN A 36 6.40 20.72 5.16
N TYR A 37 6.14 21.78 4.41
CA TYR A 37 6.70 22.01 3.07
C TYR A 37 8.19 22.36 3.05
N LYS A 38 8.86 22.43 4.22
CA LYS A 38 10.32 22.59 4.30
C LYS A 38 11.07 21.27 4.08
N VAL A 39 10.38 20.14 4.26
CA VAL A 39 10.95 18.81 4.01
C VAL A 39 10.73 18.50 2.55
N GLU A 40 11.75 18.01 1.83
CA GLU A 40 11.61 17.61 0.43
C GLU A 40 10.55 16.49 0.28
N TRP A 41 9.80 16.49 -0.82
CA TRP A 41 8.69 15.54 -1.01
C TRP A 41 9.20 14.10 -1.03
N GLU A 42 10.43 13.87 -1.51
CA GLU A 42 11.10 12.59 -1.51
C GLU A 42 11.24 12.01 -0.10
N GLU A 43 11.71 12.84 0.82
CA GLU A 43 11.90 12.46 2.22
C GLU A 43 10.54 12.21 2.88
N LEU A 44 9.55 13.06 2.61
CA LEU A 44 8.19 12.86 3.10
C LEU A 44 7.59 11.53 2.61
N LEU A 45 7.75 11.20 1.33
CA LEU A 45 7.26 9.95 0.76
C LEU A 45 7.99 8.73 1.36
N GLN A 46 9.30 8.83 1.61
CA GLN A 46 10.05 7.77 2.29
C GLN A 46 9.51 7.52 3.71
N ARG A 47 9.26 8.58 4.48
CA ARG A 47 8.67 8.48 5.82
C ARG A 47 7.29 7.84 5.76
N LEU A 48 6.45 8.26 4.82
CA LEU A 48 5.10 7.73 4.64
C LEU A 48 5.11 6.24 4.29
N ALA A 49 5.94 5.83 3.32
CA ALA A 49 6.05 4.44 2.92
C ALA A 49 6.50 3.54 4.08
N LYS A 50 7.46 4.00 4.88
CA LYS A 50 7.94 3.27 6.07
C LYS A 50 6.85 3.17 7.14
N PHE A 51 6.06 4.22 7.32
CA PHE A 51 4.95 4.24 8.26
C PHE A 51 3.83 3.26 7.85
N LEU A 52 3.45 3.25 6.57
CA LEU A 52 2.33 2.42 6.07
C LEU A 52 2.67 0.93 5.93
N LEU A 53 3.90 0.62 5.50
CA LEU A 53 4.28 -0.76 5.17
C LEU A 53 5.05 -1.43 6.31
N CYS A 54 6.24 -0.89 6.63
CA CYS A 54 7.07 -1.19 7.80
C CYS A 54 8.42 -0.44 7.66
N GLU A 55 9.20 -0.39 8.73
CA GLU A 55 10.54 0.21 8.68
C GLU A 55 11.54 -0.57 7.81
N LYS A 56 11.30 -1.87 7.58
CA LYS A 56 12.21 -2.78 6.86
C LYS A 56 12.05 -2.72 5.33
N ILE A 57 11.79 -1.53 4.81
CA ILE A 57 11.69 -1.28 3.37
C ILE A 57 12.82 -0.34 2.93
N SER A 58 13.20 -0.46 1.66
CA SER A 58 14.07 0.49 0.97
C SER A 58 13.22 1.29 -0.01
N VAL A 59 13.37 2.61 0.01
CA VAL A 59 12.62 3.52 -0.86
C VAL A 59 13.63 4.42 -1.57
N ASN A 60 13.64 4.37 -2.90
CA ASN A 60 14.45 5.22 -3.74
C ASN A 60 13.54 6.20 -4.49
N THR A 61 13.92 7.47 -4.49
CA THR A 61 13.25 8.55 -5.22
C THR A 61 14.30 9.27 -6.06
N TRP A 62 13.87 9.91 -7.14
CA TRP A 62 14.77 10.66 -8.03
C TRP A 62 14.33 12.10 -8.11
N SER A 63 15.22 13.02 -7.73
CA SER A 63 14.94 14.45 -7.82
C SER A 63 14.64 14.85 -9.27
N GLY A 64 13.59 15.67 -9.43
CA GLY A 64 13.13 16.12 -10.75
C GLY A 64 12.31 15.10 -11.54
N LYS A 65 11.99 13.92 -10.99
CA LYS A 65 11.04 12.96 -11.58
C LYS A 65 10.07 12.45 -10.52
N GLU A 66 8.79 12.36 -10.86
CA GLU A 66 7.76 11.76 -10.00
C GLU A 66 7.85 10.23 -10.00
N ILE A 67 9.01 9.67 -9.62
CA ILE A 67 9.27 8.23 -9.60
C ILE A 67 9.76 7.82 -8.22
N ALA A 68 9.11 6.82 -7.65
CA ALA A 68 9.52 6.15 -6.43
C ALA A 68 9.60 4.64 -6.65
N VAL A 69 10.68 4.03 -6.16
CA VAL A 69 10.87 2.58 -6.15
C VAL A 69 10.87 2.11 -4.71
N ILE A 70 9.89 1.29 -4.36
CA ILE A 70 9.73 0.71 -3.02
C ILE A 70 10.11 -0.77 -3.09
N LYS A 71 11.07 -1.18 -2.26
CA LYS A 71 11.55 -2.56 -2.17
C LYS A 71 11.37 -3.07 -0.76
N SER A 72 10.78 -4.25 -0.61
CA SER A 72 10.59 -4.92 0.67
C SER A 72 10.76 -6.43 0.52
N LYS A 73 10.96 -7.12 1.64
CA LYS A 73 10.81 -8.57 1.70
C LYS A 73 9.34 -8.87 2.00
N GLY A 74 8.71 -9.67 1.16
CA GLY A 74 7.32 -10.12 1.34
C GLY A 74 7.23 -11.61 1.66
N CYS A 75 6.05 -12.04 2.12
CA CYS A 75 5.67 -13.44 2.20
C CYS A 75 4.57 -13.70 1.16
N ILE A 76 4.67 -14.81 0.42
CA ILE A 76 3.60 -15.25 -0.47
C ILE A 76 2.47 -15.82 0.38
N LEU A 77 1.33 -15.12 0.41
CA LEU A 77 0.16 -15.54 1.17
C LEU A 77 -0.66 -16.63 0.47
N GLY A 78 -0.60 -16.69 -0.86
CA GLY A 78 -1.36 -17.63 -1.67
C GLY A 78 -1.04 -17.47 -3.15
N MET A 79 -1.69 -18.29 -3.98
CA MET A 79 -1.63 -18.19 -5.43
C MET A 79 -3.05 -18.14 -6.01
N ILE A 80 -3.22 -17.42 -7.11
CA ILE A 80 -4.45 -17.50 -7.91
C ILE A 80 -4.42 -18.85 -8.64
N SER A 81 -5.41 -19.69 -8.39
CA SER A 81 -5.55 -21.00 -9.05
C SER A 81 -6.41 -20.94 -10.30
N SER A 82 -7.37 -20.01 -10.34
CA SER A 82 -8.31 -19.84 -11.44
C SER A 82 -8.78 -18.41 -11.55
N VAL A 83 -9.11 -18.00 -12.76
CA VAL A 83 -9.75 -16.73 -13.07
C VAL A 83 -11.05 -17.07 -13.81
N GLN A 84 -12.18 -16.54 -13.35
CA GLN A 84 -13.46 -16.79 -14.01
C GLN A 84 -13.47 -16.14 -15.39
N ASN A 85 -13.99 -16.82 -16.41
CA ASN A 85 -14.05 -16.23 -17.76
C ASN A 85 -15.13 -15.15 -17.92
N ILE A 86 -16.02 -14.99 -16.93
CA ILE A 86 -17.12 -14.04 -16.99
C ILE A 86 -16.73 -12.83 -16.14
N ILE A 87 -16.46 -11.72 -16.81
CA ILE A 87 -16.38 -10.41 -16.17
C ILE A 87 -17.82 -10.03 -15.78
N SER A 88 -18.03 -9.66 -14.52
CA SER A 88 -19.34 -9.23 -14.06
C SER A 88 -19.77 -7.95 -14.79
N LEU A 89 -21.08 -7.66 -14.78
CA LEU A 89 -21.62 -6.48 -15.48
C LEU A 89 -20.99 -5.15 -15.01
N ASP A 90 -20.46 -5.12 -13.79
CA ASP A 90 -19.73 -3.99 -13.19
C ASP A 90 -18.21 -3.99 -13.46
N GLY A 91 -17.73 -4.88 -14.34
CA GLY A 91 -16.34 -4.93 -14.77
C GLY A 91 -15.39 -5.67 -13.84
N ARG A 92 -15.90 -6.30 -12.78
CA ARG A 92 -15.08 -7.03 -11.81
C ARG A 92 -14.73 -8.43 -12.27
N GLN A 93 -13.61 -8.92 -11.78
CA GLN A 93 -13.07 -10.22 -12.13
C GLN A 93 -13.09 -11.15 -10.92
N GLY A 94 -13.84 -12.25 -11.04
CA GLY A 94 -13.81 -13.33 -10.06
C GLY A 94 -12.51 -14.13 -10.17
N VAL A 95 -11.84 -14.35 -9.05
CA VAL A 95 -10.61 -15.16 -8.95
C VAL A 95 -10.69 -16.11 -7.77
N ASP A 96 -10.16 -17.32 -7.96
CA ASP A 96 -10.02 -18.30 -6.90
C ASP A 96 -8.58 -18.27 -6.39
N VAL A 97 -8.43 -18.14 -5.08
CA VAL A 97 -7.13 -18.03 -4.41
C VAL A 97 -6.95 -19.23 -3.49
N ILE A 98 -5.85 -19.95 -3.67
CA ILE A 98 -5.39 -20.98 -2.74
C ILE A 98 -4.38 -20.33 -1.79
N PHE A 99 -4.71 -20.27 -0.50
CA PHE A 99 -3.79 -19.73 0.49
C PHE A 99 -2.70 -20.74 0.83
N LYS A 100 -1.47 -20.25 0.87
CA LYS A 100 -0.36 -21.01 1.45
C LYS A 100 -0.63 -21.09 2.94
N ASN A 101 -0.59 -22.28 3.52
CA ASN A 101 -0.74 -22.39 4.96
C ASN A 101 0.52 -21.83 5.63
N ILE A 102 0.41 -20.64 6.22
CA ILE A 102 1.52 -19.94 6.88
C ILE A 102 1.64 -20.40 8.35
N SER A 103 0.67 -21.15 8.88
CA SER A 103 0.81 -21.71 10.21
C SER A 103 1.72 -22.94 10.17
N GLY A 104 2.86 -22.86 10.85
CA GLY A 104 3.76 -24.00 11.09
C GLY A 104 3.17 -25.08 12.00
N GLN A 105 1.84 -25.22 12.08
CA GLN A 105 1.22 -26.31 12.83
C GLN A 105 1.19 -27.55 11.95
N LEU A 106 2.21 -28.40 12.14
CA LEU A 106 2.18 -29.81 11.80
C LEU A 106 0.86 -30.42 12.30
N GLY A 107 -0.06 -30.78 11.41
CA GLY A 107 -1.16 -31.66 11.79
C GLY A 107 -2.38 -31.65 10.89
N TYR A 108 -2.80 -30.49 10.35
CA TYR A 108 -4.00 -30.42 9.51
C TYR A 108 -3.74 -29.63 8.23
N ARG A 109 -3.62 -30.38 7.12
CA ARG A 109 -3.33 -29.89 5.77
C ARG A 109 -4.64 -29.62 5.04
N GLU A 110 -5.46 -28.71 5.56
CA GLU A 110 -6.60 -28.19 4.80
C GLU A 110 -6.12 -27.01 3.96
N GLU A 111 -6.11 -27.18 2.65
CA GLU A 111 -5.91 -26.09 1.70
C GLU A 111 -7.08 -25.13 1.81
N ARG A 112 -6.84 -23.94 2.39
CA ARG A 112 -7.87 -22.89 2.45
C ARG A 112 -7.95 -22.22 1.10
N SER A 113 -9.07 -22.39 0.41
CA SER A 113 -9.40 -21.63 -0.79
C SER A 113 -10.45 -20.56 -0.48
N ALA A 114 -10.36 -19.41 -1.13
CA ALA A 114 -11.43 -18.41 -1.12
C ALA A 114 -11.65 -17.83 -2.51
N HIS A 115 -12.88 -17.40 -2.73
CA HIS A 115 -13.27 -16.67 -3.93
C HIS A 115 -13.19 -15.17 -3.65
N TRP A 116 -12.53 -14.43 -4.54
CA TRP A 116 -12.37 -12.98 -4.44
C TRP A 116 -12.90 -12.32 -5.70
N THR A 117 -13.52 -11.15 -5.54
CA THR A 117 -13.93 -10.30 -6.64
C THR A 117 -13.05 -9.05 -6.62
N LEU A 118 -12.22 -8.89 -7.65
CA LEU A 118 -11.32 -7.74 -7.84
C LEU A 118 -11.98 -6.69 -8.73
#